data_AF-A0A1W9V5E4-F1
#
_entry.id   AF-A0A1W9V5E4-F1
#
_cell.length_a   1.000
_cell.length_b   1.000
_cell.length_c   1.000
_cell.angle_alpha   90.00
_cell.angle_beta   90.00
_cell.angle_gamma   90.00
#
_symmetry.space_group_name_H-M   'P 1'
#
loop_
_entity.id
_entity.type
_entity.pdbx_description
1 polymer ?
#
loop_
_entity_poly.entity_id
_entity_poly.type
_entity_poly.pdbx_seq_one_letter_code
_entity_poly.pdbx_strand_id
1 'polypeptide(L)'
;MDEVTPIIRSRKRRRAKHRQSPAGRAGLTSATALSLAIALFAIISAFLFSRIAQDLPAVEQLARLLSPTQGELLEPTRLYDQTGSEILWSFENPRIEKREYIPLDALAETEIAAATITAADPSFWSRSNWQLLNWRTAEDANSMPQRLVSDLLFWNEPESLQRELRERILAAQAISQFGREQILEWYLNNTYYGHQLYGIEAAAQVYLGKPSADLSLAEAALLAVVGEAPALNPFDAPQAARERQQELLHAMLIKGYITSEQVRQASDAEITIQEEP
;
A
#
# COMPACT_ATOMS: atom_id res chain seq x y z
N MET A 1 62.08 64.58 29.72
CA MET A 1 61.83 63.13 29.93
C MET A 1 61.01 62.99 31.18
N ASP A 2 59.80 62.46 31.26
CA ASP A 2 58.82 61.92 30.30
C ASP A 2 57.52 61.85 31.12
N GLU A 3 56.52 62.70 30.84
CA GLU A 3 55.28 62.71 31.62
C GLU A 3 54.04 62.73 30.73
N VAL A 4 53.94 61.74 29.85
CA VAL A 4 52.69 61.39 29.17
C VAL A 4 52.59 59.86 29.17
N THR A 5 51.72 59.26 30.01
CA THR A 5 50.95 58.01 29.74
C THR A 5 50.40 57.22 30.97
N PRO A 6 49.72 57.81 31.97
CA PRO A 6 48.86 57.00 32.85
C PRO A 6 47.47 56.71 32.22
N ILE A 7 46.90 57.69 31.48
CA ILE A 7 45.51 57.60 30.95
C ILE A 7 45.41 56.68 29.71
N ILE A 8 46.45 56.60 28.89
CA ILE A 8 46.47 55.71 27.72
C ILE A 8 46.56 54.23 28.15
N ARG A 9 47.25 53.93 29.27
CA ARG A 9 47.38 52.57 29.81
C ARG A 9 46.07 52.06 30.43
N SER A 10 45.29 52.91 31.08
CA SER A 10 44.01 52.52 31.70
C SER A 10 42.91 52.22 30.66
N ARG A 11 42.87 52.97 29.54
CA ARG A 11 41.97 52.69 28.40
C ARG A 11 42.35 51.42 27.64
N LYS A 12 43.64 51.11 27.46
CA LYS A 12 44.09 49.82 26.88
C LYS A 12 43.72 48.62 27.76
N ARG A 13 43.84 48.73 29.10
CA ARG A 13 43.45 47.65 30.03
C ARG A 13 41.94 47.38 30.08
N ARG A 14 41.09 48.42 30.04
CA ARG A 14 39.61 48.23 29.97
C ARG A 14 39.16 47.59 28.65
N ARG A 15 39.75 47.97 27.51
CA ARG A 15 39.49 47.31 26.21
C ARG A 15 40.01 45.86 26.16
N ALA A 16 41.13 45.55 26.80
CA ALA A 16 41.66 44.18 26.88
C ALA A 16 40.78 43.26 27.76
N LYS A 17 40.26 43.77 28.88
CA LYS A 17 39.40 43.01 29.80
C LYS A 17 38.00 42.74 29.22
N HIS A 18 37.47 43.66 28.41
CA HIS A 18 36.20 43.46 27.68
C HIS A 18 36.34 42.53 26.47
N ARG A 19 37.56 42.38 25.92
CA ARG A 19 37.88 41.44 24.82
C ARG A 19 38.09 40.00 25.31
N GLN A 20 38.09 39.77 26.62
CA GLN A 20 38.26 38.48 27.28
C GLN A 20 37.17 38.20 28.33
N SER A 21 35.91 38.61 28.10
CA SER A 21 34.83 38.17 29.00
C SER A 21 34.55 36.68 28.78
N PRO A 22 34.60 35.83 29.82
CA PRO A 22 34.36 34.39 29.69
C PRO A 22 32.97 34.08 29.12
N ALA A 23 31.99 34.98 29.32
CA ALA A 23 30.66 34.91 28.73
C ALA A 23 30.67 34.97 27.19
N GLY A 24 31.55 35.76 26.57
CA GLY A 24 31.64 35.85 25.10
C GLY A 24 32.30 34.62 24.48
N ARG A 25 33.28 34.02 25.16
CA ARG A 25 33.92 32.76 24.73
C ARG A 25 32.98 31.57 24.95
N ALA A 26 32.24 31.54 26.07
CA ALA A 26 31.22 30.54 26.34
C ALA A 26 30.06 30.58 25.32
N GLY A 27 29.62 31.78 24.92
CA GLY A 27 28.62 31.97 23.86
C GLY A 27 29.11 31.54 22.47
N LEU A 28 30.39 31.75 22.15
CA LEU A 28 30.97 31.28 20.89
C LEU A 28 31.09 29.74 20.89
N THR A 29 31.52 29.14 21.99
CA THR A 29 31.62 27.67 22.10
C THR A 29 30.26 26.99 22.06
N SER A 30 29.23 27.58 22.67
CA SER A 30 27.86 27.04 22.59
C SER A 30 27.27 27.18 21.20
N ALA A 31 27.49 28.31 20.52
CA ALA A 31 27.07 28.50 19.13
C ALA A 31 27.78 27.53 18.16
N THR A 32 29.09 27.29 18.35
CA THR A 32 29.81 26.28 17.55
C THR A 32 29.33 24.86 17.85
N ALA A 33 29.07 24.54 19.12
CA ALA A 33 28.54 23.22 19.50
C ALA A 33 27.14 22.99 18.91
N LEU A 34 26.27 24.00 18.94
CA LEU A 34 24.94 23.95 18.32
C LEU A 34 25.04 23.81 16.79
N SER A 35 25.93 24.56 16.14
CA SER A 35 26.14 24.46 14.69
C SER A 35 26.66 23.09 14.28
N LEU A 36 27.59 22.51 15.05
CA LEU A 36 28.08 21.15 14.85
C LEU A 36 26.98 20.11 15.08
N ALA A 37 26.12 20.29 16.08
CA ALA A 37 24.98 19.41 16.33
C ALA A 37 23.96 19.44 15.17
N ILE A 38 23.64 20.62 14.64
CA ILE A 38 22.76 20.77 13.47
C ILE A 38 23.39 20.14 12.23
N ALA A 39 24.68 20.36 11.99
CA ALA A 39 25.38 19.76 10.86
C ALA A 39 25.42 18.23 10.96
N LEU A 40 25.71 17.70 12.16
CA LEU A 40 25.69 16.26 12.41
C LEU A 40 24.28 15.69 12.22
N PHE A 41 23.25 16.37 12.71
CA PHE A 41 21.86 15.98 12.50
C PHE A 41 21.52 15.95 11.00
N ALA A 42 21.88 16.99 10.24
CA ALA A 42 21.65 17.03 8.80
C ALA A 42 22.38 15.88 8.05
N ILE A 43 23.61 15.56 8.45
CA ILE A 43 24.36 14.43 7.89
C ILE A 43 23.69 13.09 8.21
N ILE A 44 23.27 12.90 9.46
CA ILE A 44 22.55 11.68 9.88
C ILE A 44 21.23 11.56 9.13
N SER A 45 20.44 12.64 9.04
CA SER A 45 19.19 12.68 8.30
C SER A 45 19.40 12.38 6.82
N ALA A 46 20.41 12.97 6.18
CA ALA A 46 20.74 12.70 4.79
C ALA A 46 21.17 11.23 4.58
N PHE A 47 21.95 10.67 5.50
CA PHE A 47 22.36 9.27 5.47
C PHE A 47 21.15 8.32 5.62
N LEU A 48 20.27 8.58 6.59
CA LEU A 48 19.04 7.79 6.79
C LEU A 48 18.11 7.90 5.59
N PHE A 49 17.91 9.11 5.06
CA PHE A 49 17.12 9.33 3.84
C PHE A 49 17.71 8.56 2.66
N SER A 50 19.03 8.61 2.49
CA SER A 50 19.74 7.88 1.43
C SER A 50 19.51 6.37 1.55
N ARG A 51 19.48 5.81 2.76
CA ARG A 51 19.19 4.37 2.97
C ARG A 51 17.77 3.98 2.58
N ILE A 52 16.81 4.87 2.77
CA ILE A 52 15.42 4.66 2.35
C ILE A 52 15.29 4.84 0.83
N ALA A 53 16.03 5.79 0.25
CA ALA A 53 15.88 6.26 -1.11
C ALA A 53 16.63 5.43 -2.18
N GLN A 54 17.78 4.84 -1.83
CA GLN A 54 18.74 4.30 -2.79
C GLN A 54 18.20 3.17 -3.68
N ASP A 55 17.23 2.39 -3.19
CA ASP A 55 16.73 1.20 -3.87
C ASP A 55 15.20 1.21 -4.04
N LEU A 56 14.54 2.38 -4.00
CA LEU A 56 13.10 2.45 -4.24
C LEU A 56 12.80 2.10 -5.71
N PRO A 57 11.97 1.08 -5.97
CA PRO A 57 11.49 0.82 -7.31
C PRO A 57 10.66 2.01 -7.82
N ALA A 58 10.67 2.22 -9.13
CA ALA A 58 9.89 3.24 -9.79
C ALA A 58 8.40 2.85 -9.77
N VAL A 59 7.50 3.79 -9.48
CA VAL A 59 6.06 3.52 -9.35
C VAL A 59 5.45 3.14 -10.72
N GLU A 60 6.07 3.58 -11.82
CA GLU A 60 5.73 3.17 -13.18
C GLU A 60 5.84 1.66 -13.41
N GLN A 61 6.58 0.94 -12.56
CA GLN A 61 6.61 -0.52 -12.58
C GLN A 61 5.21 -1.11 -12.37
N LEU A 62 4.37 -0.52 -11.51
CA LEU A 62 2.98 -0.97 -11.32
C LEU A 62 2.21 -0.93 -12.63
N ALA A 63 2.35 0.15 -13.39
CA ALA A 63 1.70 0.27 -14.69
C ALA A 63 2.23 -0.77 -15.68
N ARG A 64 3.53 -1.09 -15.69
CA ARG A 64 4.09 -2.14 -16.57
C ARG A 64 3.58 -3.54 -16.19
N LEU A 65 3.46 -3.81 -14.89
CA LEU A 65 3.00 -5.10 -14.38
C LEU A 65 1.50 -5.32 -14.63
N LEU A 66 0.68 -4.27 -14.47
CA LEU A 66 -0.78 -4.35 -14.43
C LEU A 66 -1.48 -3.61 -15.57
N SER A 67 -0.79 -3.29 -16.66
CA SER A 67 -1.43 -2.67 -17.84
C SER A 67 -2.50 -3.59 -18.44
N PRO A 68 -3.68 -3.08 -18.83
CA PRO A 68 -4.77 -3.91 -19.35
C PRO A 68 -4.42 -4.74 -20.59
N THR A 69 -3.54 -4.23 -21.45
CA THR A 69 -3.25 -4.84 -22.76
C THR A 69 -1.93 -5.61 -22.80
N GLN A 70 -0.96 -5.22 -21.96
CA GLN A 70 0.42 -5.70 -22.02
C GLN A 70 1.04 -5.87 -20.62
N GLY A 71 0.20 -5.96 -19.59
CA GLY A 71 0.66 -6.18 -18.22
C GLY A 71 1.43 -7.49 -18.13
N GLU A 72 2.65 -7.45 -17.60
CA GLU A 72 3.49 -8.65 -17.44
C GLU A 72 2.82 -9.72 -16.57
N LEU A 73 1.92 -9.32 -15.65
CA LEU A 73 1.19 -10.23 -14.76
C LEU A 73 -0.08 -10.84 -15.38
N LEU A 74 -0.43 -10.46 -16.61
CA LEU A 74 -1.53 -11.11 -17.35
C LEU A 74 -1.14 -12.47 -17.92
N GLU A 75 0.16 -12.74 -18.05
CA GLU A 75 0.67 -14.03 -18.51
C GLU A 75 1.21 -14.84 -17.33
N PRO A 76 0.81 -16.10 -17.17
CA PRO A 76 1.31 -16.94 -16.09
C PRO A 76 2.75 -17.36 -16.33
N THR A 77 3.43 -17.78 -15.27
CA THR A 77 4.73 -18.43 -15.42
C THR A 77 4.52 -19.81 -16.05
N ARG A 78 5.16 -20.07 -17.18
CA ARG A 78 5.10 -21.35 -17.90
C ARG A 78 6.46 -22.03 -17.92
N LEU A 79 6.50 -23.33 -17.61
CA LEU A 79 7.67 -24.18 -17.74
C LEU A 79 7.60 -24.91 -19.07
N TYR A 80 8.65 -24.80 -19.87
CA TYR A 80 8.77 -25.46 -21.17
C TYR A 80 9.76 -26.62 -21.13
N ASP A 81 9.64 -27.52 -22.10
CA ASP A 81 10.63 -28.55 -22.36
C ASP A 81 11.97 -27.95 -22.87
N GLN A 82 13.01 -28.77 -22.99
CA GLN A 82 14.33 -28.31 -23.43
C GLN A 82 14.32 -27.71 -24.85
N THR A 83 13.34 -28.08 -25.68
CA THR A 83 13.20 -27.54 -27.04
C THR A 83 12.46 -26.19 -27.07
N GLY A 84 11.82 -25.79 -25.95
CA GLY A 84 11.02 -24.57 -25.85
C GLY A 84 9.67 -24.65 -26.58
N SER A 85 9.24 -25.84 -26.99
CA SER A 85 8.05 -26.03 -27.84
C SER A 85 6.84 -26.55 -27.06
N GLU A 86 7.06 -27.33 -26.00
CA GLU A 86 5.98 -27.95 -25.21
C GLU A 86 5.91 -27.33 -23.82
N ILE A 87 4.70 -26.97 -23.38
CA ILE A 87 4.45 -26.49 -22.02
C ILE A 87 4.32 -27.71 -21.10
N LEU A 88 5.25 -27.85 -20.16
CA LEU A 88 5.24 -28.90 -19.14
C LEU A 88 4.33 -28.54 -17.96
N TRP A 89 4.30 -27.26 -17.60
CA TRP A 89 3.52 -26.76 -16.48
C TRP A 89 3.20 -25.28 -16.64
N SER A 90 2.04 -24.85 -16.16
CA SER A 90 1.66 -23.44 -16.02
C SER A 90 1.31 -23.18 -14.56
N PHE A 91 1.86 -22.13 -13.97
CA PHE A 91 1.53 -21.69 -12.61
C PHE A 91 0.27 -20.81 -12.63
N GLU A 92 -0.84 -21.40 -13.06
CA GLU A 92 -2.17 -20.80 -13.14
C GLU A 92 -3.23 -21.87 -12.82
N ASN A 93 -4.39 -21.44 -12.32
CA ASN A 93 -5.51 -22.34 -12.12
C ASN A 93 -5.90 -22.99 -13.46
N PRO A 94 -6.05 -24.33 -13.54
CA PRO A 94 -6.32 -25.03 -14.79
C PRO A 94 -7.67 -24.69 -15.45
N ARG A 95 -8.59 -24.06 -14.72
CA ARG A 95 -9.88 -23.57 -15.25
C ARG A 95 -9.78 -22.17 -15.86
N ILE A 96 -8.65 -21.49 -15.69
CA ILE A 96 -8.38 -20.20 -16.31
C ILE A 96 -7.49 -20.44 -17.52
N GLU A 97 -8.03 -20.20 -18.72
CA GLU A 97 -7.24 -20.29 -19.95
C GLU A 97 -6.32 -19.08 -20.13
N LYS A 98 -6.81 -17.91 -19.71
CA LYS A 98 -6.10 -16.64 -19.78
C LYS A 98 -6.65 -15.70 -18.72
N ARG A 99 -5.76 -15.08 -17.95
CA ARG A 99 -6.12 -13.99 -17.05
C ARG A 99 -6.69 -12.80 -17.82
N GLU A 100 -7.91 -12.43 -17.47
CA GLU A 100 -8.61 -11.28 -18.05
C GLU A 100 -8.50 -10.06 -17.13
N TYR A 101 -8.19 -8.91 -17.73
CA TYR A 101 -8.17 -7.64 -17.03
C TYR A 101 -9.53 -6.98 -17.14
N ILE A 102 -10.14 -6.64 -16.01
CA ILE A 102 -11.44 -5.96 -15.98
C ILE A 102 -11.27 -4.51 -15.53
N PRO A 103 -11.62 -3.53 -16.38
CA PRO A 103 -11.59 -2.12 -15.98
C PRO A 103 -12.67 -1.86 -14.92
N LEU A 104 -12.40 -0.91 -14.03
CA LEU A 104 -13.29 -0.56 -12.91
C LEU A 104 -14.67 -0.12 -13.40
N ASP A 105 -14.74 0.56 -14.54
CA ASP A 105 -16.00 1.00 -15.16
C ASP A 105 -16.91 -0.18 -15.53
N ALA A 106 -16.35 -1.34 -15.88
CA ALA A 106 -17.14 -2.54 -16.18
C ALA A 106 -17.77 -3.15 -14.92
N LEU A 107 -17.26 -2.80 -13.73
CA LEU A 107 -17.76 -3.26 -12.44
C LEU A 107 -18.74 -2.26 -11.80
N ALA A 108 -19.04 -1.14 -12.47
CA ALA A 108 -19.80 -0.02 -11.89
C ALA A 108 -21.24 -0.39 -11.50
N GLU A 109 -21.83 -1.42 -12.11
CA GLU A 109 -23.17 -1.91 -11.77
C GLU A 109 -23.18 -2.86 -10.56
N THR A 110 -22.01 -3.28 -10.10
CA THR A 110 -21.84 -4.19 -8.96
C THR A 110 -21.37 -3.43 -7.71
N GLU A 111 -21.54 -4.05 -6.55
CA GLU A 111 -21.07 -3.49 -5.28
C GLU A 111 -19.66 -3.98 -4.89
N ILE A 112 -18.92 -4.62 -5.81
CA ILE A 112 -17.62 -5.23 -5.50
C ILE A 112 -16.59 -4.20 -5.06
N ALA A 113 -16.55 -3.02 -5.70
CA ALA A 113 -15.65 -1.95 -5.31
C ALA A 113 -15.91 -1.49 -3.86
N ALA A 114 -17.18 -1.26 -3.50
CA ALA A 114 -17.57 -0.85 -2.16
C ALA A 114 -17.32 -1.97 -1.13
N ALA A 115 -17.60 -3.22 -1.48
CA ALA A 115 -17.35 -4.38 -0.63
C ALA A 115 -15.86 -4.58 -0.36
N THR A 116 -15.02 -4.55 -1.40
CA THR A 116 -13.56 -4.69 -1.29
C THR A 116 -12.95 -3.54 -0.49
N ILE A 117 -13.40 -2.30 -0.69
CA ILE A 117 -12.95 -1.17 0.13
C ILE A 117 -13.36 -1.35 1.59
N THR A 118 -14.59 -1.79 1.85
CA THR A 118 -15.07 -2.01 3.22
C THR A 118 -14.31 -3.12 3.93
N ALA A 119 -13.92 -4.18 3.21
CA ALA A 119 -13.13 -5.28 3.75
C ALA A 119 -11.66 -4.90 3.94
N ALA A 120 -11.00 -4.43 2.88
CA ALA A 120 -9.56 -4.26 2.86
C ALA A 120 -9.07 -2.92 3.41
N ASP A 121 -9.79 -1.81 3.18
CA ASP A 121 -9.34 -0.46 3.55
C ASP A 121 -10.53 0.51 3.74
N PRO A 122 -11.24 0.46 4.89
CA PRO A 122 -12.46 1.26 5.14
C PRO A 122 -12.27 2.78 5.10
N SER A 123 -11.03 3.26 5.06
CA SER A 123 -10.64 4.68 5.02
C SER A 123 -10.08 5.09 3.65
N PHE A 124 -10.11 4.21 2.64
CA PHE A 124 -9.46 4.40 1.33
C PHE A 124 -9.72 5.79 0.69
N TRP A 125 -10.99 6.20 0.62
CA TRP A 125 -11.39 7.48 0.03
C TRP A 125 -11.08 8.69 0.91
N SER A 126 -11.27 8.57 2.22
CA SER A 126 -11.08 9.66 3.17
C SER A 126 -9.62 9.89 3.56
N ARG A 127 -8.76 8.87 3.43
CA ARG A 127 -7.36 8.92 3.85
C ARG A 127 -6.57 9.79 2.88
N SER A 128 -5.97 10.86 3.42
CA SER A 128 -5.05 11.72 2.69
C SER A 128 -3.68 11.07 2.51
N ASN A 129 -2.94 11.50 1.48
CA ASN A 129 -1.59 10.97 1.22
C ASN A 129 -0.62 11.27 2.37
N TRP A 130 -0.86 12.33 3.16
CA TRP A 130 -0.04 12.68 4.33
C TRP A 130 -0.28 11.77 5.52
N GLN A 131 -1.49 11.23 5.66
CA GLN A 131 -1.79 10.23 6.69
C GLN A 131 -1.07 8.91 6.40
N LEU A 132 -0.92 8.50 5.14
CA LEU A 132 -0.13 7.31 4.77
C LEU A 132 1.33 7.41 5.24
N LEU A 133 1.92 8.60 5.14
CA LEU A 133 3.30 8.87 5.56
C LEU A 133 3.47 8.97 7.09
N ASN A 134 2.36 9.01 7.85
CA ASN A 134 2.42 9.11 9.30
C ASN A 134 2.68 7.74 9.94
N TRP A 135 3.93 7.49 10.31
CA TRP A 135 4.34 6.25 10.97
C TRP A 135 3.72 6.02 12.36
N ARG A 136 3.09 7.04 12.97
CA ARG A 136 2.56 6.96 14.33
C ARG A 136 1.14 6.41 14.45
N THR A 137 0.40 6.34 13.35
CA THR A 137 -0.96 5.83 13.34
C THR A 137 -0.94 4.36 12.92
N ALA A 138 -1.04 3.46 13.90
CA ALA A 138 -1.14 2.01 13.65
C ALA A 138 -2.40 1.65 12.83
N GLU A 139 -3.46 2.46 12.95
CA GLU A 139 -4.70 2.35 12.16
C GLU A 139 -4.49 2.60 10.65
N ASP A 140 -3.33 3.16 10.26
CA ASP A 140 -3.00 3.47 8.87
C ASP A 140 -2.00 2.48 8.24
N ALA A 141 -1.57 1.46 9.00
CA ALA A 141 -0.72 0.39 8.48
C ALA A 141 -1.54 -0.54 7.56
N ASN A 142 -0.92 -1.01 6.47
CA ASN A 142 -1.49 -1.98 5.53
C ASN A 142 -2.70 -1.47 4.72
N SER A 143 -2.68 -0.20 4.34
CA SER A 143 -3.65 0.37 3.38
C SER A 143 -3.65 -0.40 2.04
N MET A 144 -4.75 -0.35 1.29
CA MET A 144 -4.85 -1.02 -0.02
C MET A 144 -3.72 -0.60 -1.00
N PRO A 145 -3.38 0.71 -1.15
CA PRO A 145 -2.24 1.13 -1.96
C PRO A 145 -0.90 0.61 -1.43
N GLN A 146 -0.74 0.50 -0.10
CA GLN A 146 0.47 -0.06 0.50
C GLN A 146 0.60 -1.56 0.23
N ARG A 147 -0.48 -2.33 0.39
CA ARG A 147 -0.50 -3.77 0.07
C ARG A 147 -0.16 -4.02 -1.39
N LEU A 148 -0.78 -3.27 -2.30
CA LEU A 148 -0.49 -3.38 -3.74
C LEU A 148 1.01 -3.18 -4.04
N VAL A 149 1.62 -2.16 -3.46
CA VAL A 149 3.06 -1.90 -3.59
C VAL A 149 3.89 -2.99 -2.92
N SER A 150 3.49 -3.43 -1.73
CA SER A 150 4.18 -4.48 -0.97
C SER A 150 4.26 -5.79 -1.77
N ASP A 151 3.12 -6.24 -2.27
CA ASP A 151 2.97 -7.50 -2.98
C ASP A 151 3.72 -7.51 -4.32
N LEU A 152 3.78 -6.37 -5.01
CA LEU A 152 4.34 -6.30 -6.36
C LEU A 152 5.80 -5.83 -6.42
N LEU A 153 6.18 -4.94 -5.52
CA LEU A 153 7.49 -4.27 -5.57
C LEU A 153 8.44 -4.69 -4.45
N PHE A 154 7.92 -5.33 -3.38
CA PHE A 154 8.70 -5.75 -2.22
C PHE A 154 8.55 -7.24 -1.87
N TRP A 155 8.07 -8.06 -2.80
CA TRP A 155 7.83 -9.50 -2.60
C TRP A 155 9.06 -10.30 -2.11
N ASN A 156 10.27 -9.81 -2.34
CA ASN A 156 11.54 -10.44 -1.94
C ASN A 156 12.27 -9.75 -0.78
N GLU A 157 11.73 -8.66 -0.23
CA GLU A 157 12.34 -7.92 0.88
C GLU A 157 11.71 -8.36 2.20
N PRO A 158 12.47 -8.66 3.28
CA PRO A 158 11.88 -9.04 4.56
C PRO A 158 11.17 -7.88 5.26
N GLU A 159 10.14 -8.20 6.04
CA GLU A 159 9.38 -7.23 6.84
C GLU A 159 10.29 -6.45 7.80
N SER A 160 10.26 -5.13 7.72
CA SER A 160 11.02 -4.23 8.58
C SER A 160 10.40 -2.83 8.61
N LEU A 161 10.69 -2.06 9.66
CA LEU A 161 10.25 -0.65 9.73
C LEU A 161 10.75 0.19 8.54
N GLN A 162 11.91 -0.17 7.98
CA GLN A 162 12.44 0.49 6.79
C GLN A 162 11.62 0.14 5.54
N ARG A 163 11.27 -1.14 5.35
CA ARG A 163 10.41 -1.60 4.25
C ARG A 163 9.03 -0.94 4.36
N GLU A 164 8.41 -0.96 5.54
CA GLU A 164 7.09 -0.36 5.77
C GLU A 164 7.07 1.14 5.39
N LEU A 165 8.10 1.89 5.75
CA LEU A 165 8.20 3.31 5.37
C LEU A 165 8.37 3.49 3.86
N ARG A 166 9.14 2.62 3.19
CA ARG A 166 9.33 2.65 1.73
C ARG A 166 8.02 2.35 1.01
N GLU A 167 7.26 1.36 1.48
CA GLU A 167 5.94 1.03 0.95
C GLU A 167 4.97 2.21 1.07
N ARG A 168 4.91 2.86 2.24
CA ARG A 168 4.06 4.04 2.46
C ARG A 168 4.42 5.21 1.54
N ILE A 169 5.72 5.45 1.32
CA ILE A 169 6.21 6.47 0.38
C ILE A 169 5.74 6.15 -1.05
N LEU A 170 5.95 4.91 -1.50
CA LEU A 170 5.56 4.51 -2.86
C LEU A 170 4.04 4.46 -3.04
N ALA A 171 3.29 4.04 -2.03
CA ALA A 171 1.83 4.09 -2.02
C ALA A 171 1.32 5.52 -2.21
N ALA A 172 1.88 6.49 -1.46
CA ALA A 172 1.53 7.89 -1.61
C ALA A 172 1.91 8.46 -3.00
N GLN A 173 3.06 8.04 -3.55
CA GLN A 173 3.47 8.40 -4.92
C GLN A 173 2.54 7.80 -5.97
N ALA A 174 2.16 6.52 -5.83
CA ALA A 174 1.25 5.82 -6.72
C ALA A 174 -0.12 6.51 -6.80
N ILE A 175 -0.71 6.86 -5.66
CA ILE A 175 -1.96 7.61 -5.62
C ILE A 175 -1.80 8.99 -6.28
N SER A 176 -0.67 9.67 -6.03
CA SER A 176 -0.43 11.01 -6.59
C SER A 176 -0.27 10.99 -8.12
N GLN A 177 0.27 9.90 -8.66
CA GLN A 177 0.56 9.75 -10.09
C GLN A 177 -0.61 9.16 -10.89
N PHE A 178 -1.27 8.13 -10.35
CA PHE A 178 -2.30 7.36 -11.07
C PHE A 178 -3.72 7.62 -10.58
N GLY A 179 -3.88 8.20 -9.38
CA GLY A 179 -5.20 8.40 -8.76
C GLY A 179 -5.73 7.15 -8.03
N ARG A 180 -6.74 7.33 -7.17
CA ARG A 180 -7.28 6.25 -6.34
C ARG A 180 -8.07 5.21 -7.13
N GLU A 181 -8.81 5.62 -8.16
CA GLU A 181 -9.59 4.71 -9.00
C GLU A 181 -8.69 3.68 -9.68
N GLN A 182 -7.57 4.12 -10.27
CA GLN A 182 -6.60 3.21 -10.87
C GLN A 182 -5.98 2.25 -9.86
N ILE A 183 -5.71 2.71 -8.63
CA ILE A 183 -5.19 1.84 -7.56
C ILE A 183 -6.21 0.78 -7.18
N LEU A 184 -7.50 1.14 -7.09
CA LEU A 184 -8.57 0.18 -6.81
C LEU A 184 -8.74 -0.83 -7.96
N GLU A 185 -8.70 -0.36 -9.20
CA GLU A 185 -8.74 -1.22 -10.40
C GLU A 185 -7.59 -2.23 -10.40
N TRP A 186 -6.36 -1.76 -10.18
CA TRP A 186 -5.18 -2.61 -10.05
C TRP A 186 -5.28 -3.57 -8.88
N TYR A 187 -5.82 -3.13 -7.75
CA TYR A 187 -6.03 -3.99 -6.59
C TYR A 187 -7.02 -5.11 -6.91
N LEU A 188 -8.17 -4.81 -7.49
CA LEU A 188 -9.18 -5.81 -7.89
C LEU A 188 -8.63 -6.80 -8.93
N ASN A 189 -7.79 -6.32 -9.85
CA ASN A 189 -7.19 -7.19 -10.86
C ASN A 189 -6.00 -7.99 -10.34
N ASN A 190 -5.34 -7.57 -9.26
CA ASN A 190 -4.13 -8.23 -8.75
C ASN A 190 -4.36 -9.14 -7.53
N THR A 191 -5.37 -8.84 -6.71
CA THR A 191 -5.62 -9.54 -5.44
C THR A 191 -5.65 -11.06 -5.63
N TYR A 192 -5.00 -11.78 -4.73
CA TYR A 192 -5.04 -13.23 -4.67
C TYR A 192 -6.30 -13.69 -3.94
N TYR A 193 -7.10 -14.56 -4.56
CA TYR A 193 -8.36 -15.07 -4.03
C TYR A 193 -8.28 -16.55 -3.59
N GLY A 194 -7.07 -17.11 -3.47
CA GLY A 194 -6.88 -18.53 -3.20
C GLY A 194 -6.84 -19.36 -4.49
N HIS A 195 -6.44 -20.63 -4.40
CA HIS A 195 -6.48 -21.57 -5.54
C HIS A 195 -5.82 -21.06 -6.84
N GLN A 196 -4.70 -20.31 -6.73
CA GLN A 196 -4.00 -19.69 -7.87
C GLN A 196 -4.85 -18.66 -8.66
N LEU A 197 -5.95 -18.18 -8.07
CA LEU A 197 -6.83 -17.18 -8.68
C LEU A 197 -6.32 -15.78 -8.31
N TYR A 198 -5.82 -15.07 -9.32
CA TYR A 198 -5.41 -13.67 -9.18
C TYR A 198 -6.31 -12.78 -10.00
N GLY A 199 -6.96 -11.83 -9.33
CA GLY A 199 -7.94 -10.94 -9.92
C GLY A 199 -9.38 -11.39 -9.75
N ILE A 200 -10.28 -10.42 -9.63
CA ILE A 200 -11.70 -10.64 -9.35
C ILE A 200 -12.41 -11.44 -10.44
N GLU A 201 -12.02 -11.28 -11.70
CA GLU A 201 -12.62 -12.00 -12.83
C GLU A 201 -12.34 -13.50 -12.75
N ALA A 202 -11.07 -13.87 -12.52
CA ALA A 202 -10.69 -15.26 -12.33
C ALA A 202 -11.43 -15.90 -11.14
N ALA A 203 -11.59 -15.14 -10.04
CA ALA A 203 -12.34 -15.59 -8.87
C ALA A 203 -13.83 -15.79 -9.18
N ALA A 204 -14.47 -14.85 -9.88
CA ALA A 204 -15.87 -14.94 -10.26
C ALA A 204 -16.13 -16.13 -11.21
N GLN A 205 -15.27 -16.33 -12.22
CA GLN A 205 -15.39 -17.44 -13.14
C GLN A 205 -15.23 -18.79 -12.44
N VAL A 206 -14.23 -18.94 -11.57
CA VAL A 206 -13.93 -20.24 -10.96
C VAL A 206 -14.85 -20.57 -9.80
N TYR A 207 -15.16 -19.61 -8.92
CA TYR A 207 -16.03 -19.86 -7.77
C TYR A 207 -17.52 -19.83 -8.13
N LEU A 208 -17.93 -18.95 -9.05
CA LEU A 208 -19.35 -18.67 -9.32
C LEU A 208 -19.79 -19.02 -10.74
N GLY A 209 -18.86 -19.28 -11.66
CA GLY A 209 -19.17 -19.65 -13.05
C GLY A 209 -19.76 -18.51 -13.88
N LYS A 210 -19.41 -17.25 -13.56
CA LYS A 210 -19.94 -16.07 -14.26
C LYS A 210 -18.96 -14.90 -14.31
N PRO A 211 -19.17 -13.91 -15.19
CA PRO A 211 -18.36 -12.70 -15.23
C PRO A 211 -18.45 -11.91 -13.93
N SER A 212 -17.35 -11.23 -13.56
CA SER A 212 -17.34 -10.36 -12.37
C SER A 212 -18.25 -9.14 -12.50
N ALA A 213 -18.60 -8.75 -13.73
CA ALA A 213 -19.58 -7.69 -14.00
C ALA A 213 -21.03 -8.09 -13.64
N ASP A 214 -21.32 -9.38 -13.52
CA ASP A 214 -22.67 -9.91 -13.24
C ASP A 214 -22.84 -10.36 -11.77
N LEU A 215 -21.96 -9.91 -10.88
CA LEU A 215 -22.00 -10.27 -9.46
C LEU A 215 -23.19 -9.62 -8.77
N SER A 216 -23.97 -10.42 -8.05
CA SER A 216 -24.93 -9.91 -7.07
C SER A 216 -24.19 -9.32 -5.86
N LEU A 217 -24.88 -8.52 -5.05
CA LEU A 217 -24.33 -8.00 -3.79
C LEU A 217 -23.81 -9.12 -2.86
N ALA A 218 -24.53 -10.25 -2.79
CA ALA A 218 -24.15 -11.37 -1.93
C ALA A 218 -22.80 -11.98 -2.37
N GLU A 219 -22.63 -12.14 -3.69
CA GLU A 219 -21.43 -12.70 -4.32
C GLU A 219 -20.25 -11.73 -4.30
N ALA A 220 -20.52 -10.44 -4.54
CA ALA A 220 -19.53 -9.39 -4.43
C ALA A 220 -18.96 -9.31 -3.00
N ALA A 221 -19.84 -9.37 -1.99
CA ALA A 221 -19.41 -9.42 -0.59
C ALA A 221 -18.62 -10.70 -0.27
N LEU A 222 -19.03 -11.86 -0.81
CA LEU A 222 -18.27 -13.10 -0.65
C LEU A 222 -16.87 -12.97 -1.22
N LEU A 223 -16.74 -12.57 -2.49
CA LEU A 223 -15.43 -12.44 -3.13
C LEU A 223 -14.56 -11.36 -2.46
N ALA A 224 -15.13 -10.26 -1.99
CA ALA A 224 -14.39 -9.25 -1.22
C ALA A 224 -13.76 -9.84 0.06
N VAL A 225 -14.49 -10.69 0.79
CA VAL A 225 -13.94 -11.42 1.95
C VAL A 225 -12.82 -12.37 1.54
N VAL A 226 -12.99 -13.10 0.43
CA VAL A 226 -11.97 -14.01 -0.07
C VAL A 226 -10.69 -13.26 -0.46
N GLY A 227 -10.81 -12.10 -1.10
CA GLY A 227 -9.66 -11.27 -1.44
C GLY A 227 -8.94 -10.68 -0.22
N GLU A 228 -9.65 -10.43 0.88
CA GLU A 228 -9.04 -10.03 2.15
C GLU A 228 -8.34 -11.21 2.84
N ALA A 229 -8.97 -12.38 2.84
CA ALA A 229 -8.51 -13.58 3.51
C ALA A 229 -8.65 -14.81 2.60
N PRO A 230 -7.63 -15.11 1.77
CA PRO A 230 -7.71 -16.19 0.76
C PRO A 230 -7.95 -17.59 1.32
N ALA A 231 -7.60 -17.82 2.59
CA ALA A 231 -7.87 -19.07 3.30
C ALA A 231 -9.36 -19.26 3.65
N LEU A 232 -10.16 -18.18 3.58
CA LEU A 232 -11.61 -18.20 3.78
C LEU A 232 -12.35 -18.26 2.43
N ASN A 233 -11.83 -19.03 1.48
CA ASN A 233 -12.47 -19.22 0.18
C ASN A 233 -13.61 -20.27 0.27
N PRO A 234 -14.58 -20.23 -0.67
CA PRO A 234 -15.76 -21.07 -0.58
C PRO A 234 -15.51 -22.57 -0.86
N PHE A 235 -14.34 -22.96 -1.36
CA PHE A 235 -13.97 -24.37 -1.48
C PHE A 235 -13.44 -24.91 -0.15
N ASP A 236 -12.47 -24.21 0.45
CA ASP A 236 -11.77 -24.68 1.64
C ASP A 236 -12.56 -24.44 2.94
N ALA A 237 -13.30 -23.34 3.01
CA ALA A 237 -13.96 -22.87 4.23
C ALA A 237 -15.33 -22.22 3.97
N PRO A 238 -16.29 -22.91 3.31
CA PRO A 238 -17.56 -22.33 2.87
C PRO A 238 -18.38 -21.70 4.00
N GLN A 239 -18.43 -22.34 5.16
CA GLN A 239 -19.18 -21.80 6.30
C GLN A 239 -18.53 -20.53 6.85
N ALA A 240 -17.21 -20.52 7.04
CA ALA A 240 -16.49 -19.36 7.55
C ALA A 240 -16.52 -18.19 6.55
N ALA A 241 -16.43 -18.48 5.25
CA ALA A 241 -16.59 -17.51 4.18
C ALA A 241 -17.97 -16.84 4.24
N ARG A 242 -19.03 -17.63 4.45
CA ARG A 242 -20.41 -17.13 4.57
C ARG A 242 -20.63 -16.30 5.83
N GLU A 243 -20.09 -16.72 6.97
CA GLU A 243 -20.16 -15.95 8.22
C GLU A 243 -19.47 -14.58 8.07
N ARG A 244 -18.26 -14.55 7.50
CA ARG A 244 -17.55 -13.30 7.23
C ARG A 244 -18.24 -12.43 6.18
N GLN A 245 -18.87 -13.02 5.18
CA GLN A 245 -19.66 -12.30 4.18
C GLN A 245 -20.84 -11.56 4.83
N GLN A 246 -21.53 -12.18 5.79
CA GLN A 246 -22.60 -11.52 6.55
C GLN A 246 -22.07 -10.36 7.41
N GLU A 247 -20.93 -10.54 8.08
CA GLU A 247 -20.27 -9.46 8.83
C GLU A 247 -19.92 -8.27 7.91
N LEU A 248 -19.39 -8.55 6.71
CA LEU A 248 -19.06 -7.52 5.73
C LEU A 248 -20.31 -6.77 5.24
N LEU A 249 -21.42 -7.47 4.95
CA LEU A 249 -22.68 -6.83 4.57
C LEU A 249 -23.17 -5.85 5.67
N HIS A 250 -23.06 -6.24 6.94
CA HIS A 250 -23.37 -5.35 8.05
C HIS A 250 -22.42 -4.15 8.12
N ALA A 251 -21.13 -4.33 7.86
CA ALA A 251 -20.17 -3.24 7.79
C ALA A 251 -20.49 -2.26 6.64
N MET A 252 -20.89 -2.78 5.47
CA MET A 252 -21.30 -1.97 4.32
C MET A 252 -22.56 -1.14 4.62
N LEU A 253 -23.52 -1.71 5.37
CA LEU A 253 -24.69 -0.98 5.85
C LEU A 253 -24.31 0.18 6.78
N ILE A 254 -23.41 -0.07 7.74
CA ILE A 254 -22.93 0.97 8.67
C ILE A 254 -22.21 2.11 7.92
N LYS A 255 -21.50 1.78 6.83
CA LYS A 255 -20.82 2.74 5.95
C LYS A 255 -21.77 3.46 5.00
N GLY A 256 -23.03 3.01 4.90
CA GLY A 256 -24.06 3.61 4.05
C GLY A 256 -23.95 3.25 2.56
N TYR A 257 -23.21 2.20 2.21
CA TYR A 257 -23.14 1.72 0.83
C TYR A 257 -24.41 0.99 0.40
N ILE A 258 -25.07 0.29 1.34
CA ILE A 258 -26.28 -0.50 1.08
C ILE A 258 -27.35 -0.25 2.15
N THR A 259 -28.58 -0.62 1.82
CA THR A 259 -29.75 -0.52 2.71
C THR A 259 -29.92 -1.76 3.57
N SER A 260 -30.67 -1.65 4.66
CA SER A 260 -31.00 -2.79 5.54
C SER A 260 -31.78 -3.88 4.81
N GLU A 261 -32.56 -3.52 3.80
CA GLU A 261 -33.28 -4.48 2.97
C GLU A 261 -32.34 -5.24 2.03
N GLN A 262 -31.38 -4.55 1.41
CA GLN A 262 -30.33 -5.20 0.61
C GLN A 262 -29.48 -6.15 1.45
N VAL A 263 -29.14 -5.80 2.70
CA VAL A 263 -28.45 -6.73 3.62
C VAL A 263 -29.26 -7.99 3.83
N ARG A 264 -30.56 -7.86 4.13
CA ARG A 264 -31.43 -9.02 4.38
C ARG A 264 -31.49 -9.92 3.15
N GLN A 265 -31.74 -9.35 1.98
CA GLN A 265 -31.81 -10.07 0.71
C GLN A 265 -30.47 -10.75 0.37
N ALA A 266 -29.34 -10.08 0.57
CA ALA A 266 -28.02 -10.64 0.30
C ALA A 266 -27.59 -11.73 1.28
N SER A 267 -27.99 -11.63 2.56
CA SER A 267 -27.72 -12.65 3.58
C SER A 267 -28.54 -13.93 3.35
N ASP A 268 -29.78 -13.77 2.90
CA ASP A 268 -30.72 -14.86 2.61
C ASP A 268 -30.50 -15.48 1.22
N ALA A 269 -29.76 -14.80 0.34
CA ALA A 269 -29.47 -15.29 -1.01
C ALA A 269 -28.70 -16.62 -0.97
N GLU A 270 -29.13 -17.56 -1.81
CA GLU A 270 -28.37 -18.77 -2.07
C GLU A 270 -27.28 -18.46 -3.10
N ILE A 271 -26.02 -18.71 -2.74
CA ILE A 271 -24.87 -18.51 -3.62
C ILE A 271 -24.48 -19.88 -4.15
N THR A 272 -24.63 -20.09 -5.46
CA THR A 272 -24.19 -21.32 -6.11
C THR A 272 -22.68 -21.28 -6.33
N ILE A 273 -21.96 -22.12 -5.59
CA ILE A 273 -20.52 -22.31 -5.74
C ILE A 273 -20.29 -23.47 -6.71
N GLN A 274 -19.38 -23.28 -7.66
CA GLN A 274 -18.96 -24.33 -8.60
C GLN A 274 -18.25 -25.46 -7.84
N GLU A 275 -18.26 -26.69 -8.38
CA GLU A 275 -17.55 -27.81 -7.74
C GLU A 275 -16.03 -27.58 -7.75
N GLU A 276 -15.32 -27.97 -6.69
CA GLU A 276 -13.86 -27.91 -6.63
C GLU A 276 -13.22 -28.82 -7.70
N PRO A 277 -12.13 -28.40 -8.37
CA PRO A 277 -11.43 -29.23 -9.37
C PRO A 277 -10.70 -30.45 -8.80
#